data_AF-A0A1M5BFI3-F1
#
_entry.id   AF-A0A1M5BFI3-F1
#
_cell.length_a   1.000
_cell.length_b   1.000
_cell.length_c   1.000
_cell.angle_alpha   90.00
_cell.angle_beta   90.00
_cell.angle_gamma   90.00
#
_symmetry.space_group_name_H-M   'P 1'
#
loop_
_entity.id
_entity.type
_entity.pdbx_description
1 polymer ?
#
loop_
_entity_poly.entity_id
_entity_poly.type
_entity_poly.pdbx_seq_one_letter_code
_entity_poly.pdbx_strand_id
1 'polypeptide(L)'
;MKISDSVLKYFLYISLVLIGVVVGIAIRHYYNLPIAEAINIVDLATLVVTVFLAVYIPEVLDQKLQVKRDKKDLIEKRVEELQALYRKINLIVQNEEKMVSRDFLIIRNTLDVLQHKLDTIVTLLTYSNLHVSFASDIAKIKELTEKHKRLLYSDRMEDEGFSYSETVEKEEELLYNKIDQTTSLLVFKLSDA
;
A
#
# COMPACT_ATOMS: atom_id res chain seq x y z
N MET A 1 -19.07 3.06 18.88
CA MET A 1 -20.27 2.22 18.72
C MET A 1 -20.28 1.71 17.27
N LYS A 2 -19.76 0.50 17.03
CA LYS A 2 -19.68 -0.11 15.68
C LYS A 2 -21.07 -0.62 15.30
N ILE A 3 -21.92 0.24 14.75
CA ILE A 3 -23.13 -0.19 14.06
C ILE A 3 -22.65 -0.86 12.78
N SER A 4 -22.64 -2.19 12.83
CA SER A 4 -22.11 -3.12 11.84
C SER A 4 -22.57 -2.77 10.43
N ASP A 5 -21.65 -2.77 9.46
CA ASP A 5 -21.90 -2.62 8.03
C ASP A 5 -23.04 -3.54 7.52
N SER A 6 -23.29 -4.65 8.23
CA SER A 6 -24.42 -5.55 7.99
C SER A 6 -25.78 -4.87 8.22
N VAL A 7 -25.94 -4.06 9.27
CA VAL A 7 -27.21 -3.37 9.59
C VAL A 7 -27.53 -2.31 8.53
N LEU A 8 -26.51 -1.58 8.08
CA LEU A 8 -26.66 -0.61 6.98
C LEU A 8 -27.08 -1.31 5.68
N LYS A 9 -26.47 -2.47 5.36
CA LYS A 9 -26.84 -3.28 4.20
C LYS A 9 -28.27 -3.78 4.27
N TYR A 10 -28.70 -4.34 5.41
CA TYR A 10 -30.09 -4.79 5.58
C TYR A 10 -31.09 -3.63 5.49
N PHE A 11 -30.77 -2.48 6.07
CA PHE A 11 -31.60 -1.28 5.95
C PHE A 11 -31.72 -0.80 4.49
N LEU A 12 -30.61 -0.82 3.74
CA LEU A 12 -30.57 -0.43 2.33
C LEU A 12 -31.37 -1.40 1.44
N TYR A 13 -31.32 -2.70 1.70
CA TYR A 13 -32.17 -3.67 1.00
C TYR A 13 -33.65 -3.46 1.28
N ILE A 14 -34.03 -3.21 2.55
CA ILE A 14 -35.42 -2.96 2.95
C ILE A 14 -35.94 -1.65 2.33
N SER A 15 -35.13 -0.60 2.30
CA SER A 15 -35.52 0.68 1.70
C SER A 15 -35.69 0.57 0.19
N LEU A 16 -34.84 -0.20 -0.51
CA LEU A 16 -34.96 -0.44 -1.94
C LEU A 16 -36.27 -1.17 -2.29
N VAL A 17 -36.64 -2.18 -1.50
CA VAL A 17 -37.92 -2.91 -1.66
C VAL A 17 -39.11 -1.97 -1.42
N LEU A 18 -39.06 -1.13 -0.39
CA LEU A 18 -40.10 -0.14 -0.12
C LEU A 18 -40.25 0.88 -1.24
N ILE A 19 -39.14 1.39 -1.79
CA ILE A 19 -39.15 2.32 -2.93
C ILE A 19 -39.76 1.62 -4.16
N GLY A 20 -39.38 0.37 -4.44
CA GLY A 20 -39.96 -0.42 -5.52
C GLY A 20 -41.48 -0.60 -5.39
N VAL A 21 -41.97 -0.85 -4.18
CA VAL A 21 -43.41 -0.97 -3.89
C VAL A 21 -44.12 0.37 -4.08
N VAL A 22 -43.56 1.47 -3.58
CA VAL A 22 -44.17 2.82 -3.71
C VAL A 22 -44.21 3.25 -5.17
N VAL A 23 -43.14 3.03 -5.93
CA VAL A 23 -43.11 3.33 -7.37
C VAL A 23 -44.12 2.46 -8.13
N GLY A 24 -44.24 1.18 -7.80
CA GLY A 24 -45.24 0.28 -8.38
C GLY A 24 -46.68 0.73 -8.11
N ILE A 25 -46.97 1.17 -6.89
CA ILE A 25 -48.28 1.72 -6.51
C ILE A 25 -48.53 3.08 -7.20
N ALA A 26 -47.52 3.94 -7.29
CA ALA A 26 -47.65 5.25 -7.94
C ALA A 26 -47.91 5.12 -9.45
N ILE A 27 -47.19 4.23 -10.14
CA ILE A 27 -47.44 3.95 -11.56
C ILE A 27 -48.85 3.38 -11.77
N ARG A 28 -49.30 2.49 -10.88
CA ARG A 28 -50.67 1.95 -10.90
C ARG A 28 -51.73 3.05 -10.73
N HIS A 29 -51.51 3.99 -9.81
CA HIS A 29 -52.47 5.05 -9.51
C HIS A 29 -52.57 6.09 -10.63
N TYR A 30 -51.44 6.46 -11.26
CA TYR A 30 -51.42 7.52 -12.28
C TYR A 30 -51.71 7.04 -13.70
N TYR A 31 -51.33 5.82 -14.07
CA TYR A 31 -51.49 5.34 -15.45
C TYR A 31 -52.69 4.40 -15.67
N ASN A 32 -53.43 4.04 -14.61
CA ASN A 32 -54.61 3.17 -14.64
C ASN A 32 -54.43 1.97 -15.60
N LEU A 33 -53.22 1.40 -15.63
CA LEU A 33 -52.85 0.31 -16.52
C LEU A 33 -53.68 -0.91 -16.12
N PRO A 34 -54.60 -1.42 -16.98
CA PRO A 34 -55.20 -2.71 -16.73
C PRO A 34 -54.04 -3.71 -16.64
N ILE A 35 -54.04 -4.54 -15.61
CA ILE A 35 -53.13 -5.68 -15.56
C ILE A 35 -53.46 -6.48 -16.82
N ALA A 36 -52.64 -6.36 -17.86
CA ALA A 36 -52.59 -7.38 -18.86
C ALA A 36 -52.33 -8.66 -18.06
N GLU A 37 -53.26 -9.61 -18.09
CA GLU A 37 -53.21 -10.89 -17.36
C GLU A 37 -51.94 -11.72 -17.66
N ALA A 38 -51.01 -11.18 -18.45
CA ALA A 38 -49.77 -11.75 -18.91
C ALA A 38 -48.52 -11.00 -18.43
N ILE A 39 -48.53 -10.32 -17.26
CA ILE A 39 -47.26 -9.97 -16.61
C ILE A 39 -46.62 -11.29 -16.15
N ASN A 40 -45.72 -11.80 -16.99
CA ASN A 40 -44.99 -13.01 -16.70
C ASN A 40 -44.10 -12.76 -15.47
N ILE A 41 -44.39 -13.47 -14.38
CA ILE A 41 -43.63 -13.36 -13.12
C ILE A 41 -42.13 -13.61 -13.37
N VAL A 42 -41.80 -14.41 -14.39
CA VAL A 42 -40.43 -14.65 -14.84
C VAL A 42 -39.77 -13.39 -15.39
N ASP A 43 -40.49 -12.56 -16.15
CA ASP A 43 -39.96 -11.31 -16.72
C ASP A 43 -39.75 -10.25 -15.63
N LEU A 44 -40.63 -10.20 -14.63
CA LEU A 44 -40.44 -9.34 -13.46
C LEU A 44 -39.25 -9.80 -12.61
N ALA A 45 -39.11 -11.11 -12.38
CA ALA A 45 -37.99 -11.66 -11.63
C ALA A 45 -36.66 -11.44 -12.34
N THR A 46 -36.60 -11.63 -13.66
CA THR A 46 -35.39 -11.35 -14.45
C THR A 46 -35.04 -9.87 -14.48
N LEU A 47 -36.03 -8.96 -14.54
CA LEU A 47 -35.78 -7.51 -14.42
C LEU A 47 -35.15 -7.16 -13.07
N VAL A 48 -35.70 -7.68 -11.96
CA VAL A 48 -35.16 -7.45 -10.61
C VAL A 48 -33.74 -7.99 -10.48
N VAL A 49 -33.47 -9.20 -10.97
CA VAL A 49 -32.13 -9.80 -10.95
C VAL A 49 -31.15 -8.98 -11.81
N THR A 50 -31.60 -8.49 -12.97
CA THR A 50 -30.76 -7.68 -13.87
C THR A 50 -30.39 -6.35 -13.25
N VAL A 51 -31.35 -5.65 -12.61
CA VAL A 51 -31.08 -4.41 -11.87
C VAL A 51 -30.14 -4.69 -10.70
N PHE A 52 -30.35 -5.78 -9.96
CA PHE A 52 -29.48 -6.13 -8.84
C PHE A 52 -28.06 -6.43 -9.30
N LEU A 53 -27.87 -7.21 -10.38
CA LEU A 53 -26.56 -7.48 -10.96
C LEU A 53 -25.89 -6.19 -11.46
N ALA A 54 -26.65 -5.32 -12.12
CA ALA A 54 -26.14 -4.06 -12.68
C ALA A 54 -25.67 -3.08 -11.60
N VAL A 55 -26.24 -3.10 -10.40
CA VAL A 55 -25.81 -2.25 -9.27
C VAL A 55 -24.73 -2.95 -8.44
N TYR A 56 -24.93 -4.23 -8.13
CA TYR A 56 -24.08 -4.97 -7.21
C TYR A 56 -22.71 -5.31 -7.80
N ILE A 57 -22.63 -5.66 -9.09
CA ILE A 57 -21.35 -6.01 -9.72
C ILE A 57 -20.38 -4.83 -9.72
N PRO A 58 -20.77 -3.62 -10.21
CA PRO A 58 -19.88 -2.46 -10.15
C PRO A 58 -19.46 -2.12 -8.73
N GLU A 59 -20.40 -2.11 -7.76
CA GLU A 59 -20.10 -1.72 -6.38
C GLU A 59 -19.10 -2.67 -5.71
N VAL A 60 -19.29 -3.98 -5.86
CA VAL A 60 -18.37 -4.98 -5.30
C VAL A 60 -17.03 -4.98 -6.02
N LEU A 61 -17.04 -4.78 -7.35
CA LEU A 61 -15.81 -4.70 -8.13
C LEU A 61 -14.99 -3.46 -7.77
N ASP A 62 -15.64 -2.31 -7.65
CA ASP A 62 -15.01 -1.04 -7.29
C ASP A 62 -14.42 -1.11 -5.89
N GLN A 63 -15.15 -1.68 -4.92
CA GLN A 63 -14.63 -1.90 -3.57
C GLN A 63 -13.38 -2.80 -3.57
N LYS A 64 -13.37 -3.87 -4.37
CA LYS A 64 -12.20 -4.76 -4.49
C LYS A 64 -11.01 -4.07 -5.15
N LEU A 65 -11.25 -3.29 -6.21
CA LEU A 65 -10.23 -2.53 -6.92
C LEU A 65 -9.63 -1.45 -6.01
N GLN A 66 -10.47 -0.74 -5.26
CA GLN A 66 -10.05 0.26 -4.31
C GLN A 66 -9.17 -0.35 -3.22
N VAL A 67 -9.58 -1.47 -2.61
CA VAL A 67 -8.76 -2.16 -1.60
C VAL A 67 -7.42 -2.62 -2.18
N LYS A 68 -7.38 -3.08 -3.44
CA LYS A 68 -6.12 -3.45 -4.10
C LYS A 68 -5.22 -2.22 -4.28
N ARG A 69 -5.78 -1.09 -4.72
CA ARG A 69 -5.05 0.17 -4.89
C ARG A 69 -4.52 0.69 -3.56
N ASP A 70 -5.35 0.74 -2.52
CA ASP A 70 -4.96 1.24 -1.19
C ASP A 70 -3.81 0.42 -0.59
N LYS A 71 -3.80 -0.90 -0.80
CA LYS A 71 -2.70 -1.78 -0.38
C LYS A 71 -1.39 -1.48 -1.12
N LYS A 72 -1.48 -1.23 -2.42
CA LYS A 72 -0.33 -0.89 -3.27
C LYS A 72 0.25 0.46 -2.85
N ASP A 73 -0.59 1.48 -2.72
CA ASP A 73 -0.20 2.84 -2.31
C ASP A 73 0.46 2.82 -0.92
N LEU A 74 -0.04 1.98 -0.01
CA LEU A 74 0.58 1.77 1.30
C LEU A 74 2.00 1.21 1.19
N ILE A 75 2.22 0.20 0.34
CA ILE A 75 3.55 -0.40 0.17
C ILE A 75 4.50 0.60 -0.46
N GLU A 76 4.07 1.30 -1.51
CA GLU A 76 4.85 2.33 -2.20
C GLU A 76 5.33 3.41 -1.23
N LYS A 77 4.41 3.95 -0.43
CA LYS A 77 4.74 4.93 0.61
C LYS A 77 5.77 4.40 1.62
N ARG A 78 5.72 3.11 1.98
CA ARG A 78 6.71 2.51 2.89
C ARG A 78 8.09 2.37 2.24
N VAL A 79 8.15 2.12 0.94
CA VAL A 79 9.40 2.08 0.18
C VAL A 79 9.99 3.49 0.05
N GLU A 80 9.18 4.51 -0.21
CA GLU A 80 9.63 5.91 -0.23
C GLU A 80 10.19 6.35 1.13
N GLU A 81 9.50 6.00 2.23
CA GLU A 81 10.00 6.25 3.58
C GLU A 81 11.36 5.58 3.82
N LEU A 82 11.60 4.38 3.26
CA LEU A 82 12.88 3.70 3.35
C LEU A 82 13.97 4.46 2.59
N GLN A 83 13.69 4.90 1.35
CA GLN A 83 14.61 5.70 0.54
C GLN A 83 14.98 7.02 1.22
N ALA A 84 14.01 7.69 1.86
CA ALA A 84 14.25 8.92 2.60
C ALA A 84 15.25 8.73 3.76
N LEU A 85 15.18 7.59 4.46
CA LEU A 85 16.13 7.27 5.53
C LEU A 85 17.53 6.99 4.99
N TYR A 86 17.65 6.27 3.88
CA TYR A 86 18.94 6.06 3.21
C TYR A 86 19.57 7.38 2.77
N ARG A 87 18.78 8.26 2.16
CA ARG A 87 19.23 9.59 1.75
C ARG A 87 19.70 10.42 2.95
N LYS A 88 19.01 10.32 4.09
CA LYS A 88 19.42 10.99 5.32
C LYS A 88 20.79 10.51 5.80
N ILE A 89 21.05 9.20 5.79
CA ILE A 89 22.36 8.66 6.18
C ILE A 89 23.44 9.14 5.22
N ASN A 90 23.21 9.02 3.91
CA ASN A 90 24.16 9.48 2.90
C ASN A 90 24.50 10.97 3.09
N LEU A 91 23.51 11.83 3.31
CA LEU A 91 23.78 13.26 3.58
C LEU A 91 24.63 13.50 4.83
N ILE A 92 24.48 12.70 5.89
CA ILE A 92 25.30 12.86 7.10
C ILE A 92 26.72 12.38 6.83
N VAL A 93 26.88 11.23 6.15
CA VAL A 93 28.19 10.66 5.81
C VAL A 93 28.97 11.55 4.86
N GLN A 94 28.32 12.18 3.89
CA GLN A 94 28.99 12.94 2.83
C GLN A 94 29.23 14.44 3.17
N ASN A 95 28.49 15.04 4.12
CA ASN A 95 28.58 16.49 4.39
C ASN A 95 29.43 16.86 5.60
N GLU A 96 29.77 15.93 6.49
CA GLU A 96 30.46 16.25 7.75
C GLU A 96 31.96 16.01 7.66
N GLU A 97 32.76 17.09 7.52
CA GLU A 97 34.24 17.04 7.69
C GLU A 97 34.65 16.50 9.07
N LYS A 98 33.79 16.64 10.08
CA LYS A 98 33.93 16.06 11.43
C LYS A 98 32.55 15.73 11.99
N MET A 99 32.31 14.46 12.28
CA MET A 99 31.10 14.01 12.96
C MET A 99 31.17 14.25 14.46
N VAL A 100 30.07 14.77 15.01
CA VAL A 100 29.87 14.82 16.46
C VAL A 100 29.28 13.48 16.91
N SER A 101 29.50 13.08 18.17
CA SER A 101 28.95 11.84 18.74
C SER A 101 27.44 11.68 18.54
N ARG A 102 26.71 12.79 18.41
CA ARG A 102 25.28 12.80 18.10
C ARG A 102 24.98 12.25 16.70
N ASP A 103 25.78 12.59 15.70
CA ASP A 103 25.50 12.28 14.30
C ASP A 103 25.77 10.80 14.01
N PHE A 104 26.79 10.23 14.63
CA PHE A 104 27.02 8.78 14.67
C PHE A 104 25.85 8.02 15.32
N LEU A 105 25.31 8.51 16.45
CA LEU A 105 24.13 7.93 17.08
C LEU A 105 22.88 8.05 16.19
N ILE A 106 22.73 9.15 15.45
CA ILE A 106 21.65 9.32 14.47
C ILE A 106 21.77 8.28 13.35
N ILE A 107 22.97 8.06 12.81
CA ILE A 107 23.22 7.02 11.79
C ILE A 107 22.84 5.65 12.33
N ARG A 108 23.34 5.26 13.51
CA ARG A 108 23.05 3.95 14.10
C ARG A 108 21.56 3.73 14.34
N ASN A 109 20.88 4.70 14.95
CA ASN A 109 19.44 4.62 15.17
C ASN A 109 18.67 4.54 13.83
N THR A 110 19.11 5.28 12.82
CA THR A 110 18.48 5.25 11.49
C THR A 110 18.67 3.89 10.81
N LEU A 111 19.83 3.25 10.95
CA LEU A 111 20.09 1.90 10.46
C LEU A 111 19.20 0.84 11.12
N ASP A 112 18.96 0.94 12.43
CA ASP A 112 18.05 0.02 13.11
C ASP A 112 16.59 0.24 12.69
N VAL A 113 16.16 1.50 12.51
CA VAL A 113 14.83 1.83 11.97
C VAL A 113 14.66 1.34 10.53
N LEU A 114 15.71 1.42 9.69
CA LEU A 114 15.71 0.90 8.32
C LEU A 114 15.41 -0.60 8.30
N GLN A 115 16.02 -1.37 9.20
CA GLN A 115 15.81 -2.81 9.31
C GLN A 115 14.35 -3.15 9.65
N HIS A 116 13.76 -2.44 10.62
CA HIS A 116 12.35 -2.60 10.95
C HIS A 116 11.39 -2.20 9.82
N LYS A 117 11.70 -1.12 9.10
CA LYS A 117 10.89 -0.70 7.94
C LYS A 117 10.99 -1.73 6.81
N LEU A 118 12.16 -2.28 6.56
CA LEU A 118 12.36 -3.34 5.57
C LEU A 118 11.53 -4.57 5.92
N ASP A 119 11.57 -5.05 7.16
CA ASP A 119 10.74 -6.19 7.60
C ASP A 119 9.24 -5.92 7.49
N THR A 120 8.82 -4.68 7.74
CA THR A 120 7.43 -4.24 7.53
C THR A 120 7.05 -4.35 6.06
N ILE A 121 7.89 -3.88 5.14
CA ILE A 121 7.66 -3.97 3.68
C ILE A 121 7.57 -5.45 3.25
N VAL A 122 8.48 -6.29 3.73
CA VAL A 122 8.46 -7.74 3.45
C VAL A 122 7.16 -8.38 3.92
N THR A 123 6.71 -8.02 5.12
CA THR A 123 5.44 -8.51 5.67
C THR A 123 4.27 -8.06 4.80
N LEU A 124 4.20 -6.77 4.46
CA LEU A 124 3.14 -6.23 3.60
C LEU A 124 3.11 -6.90 2.22
N LEU A 125 4.27 -7.14 1.61
CA LEU A 125 4.39 -7.84 0.32
C LEU A 125 4.01 -9.31 0.40
N THR A 126 4.24 -9.97 1.53
CA THR A 126 3.84 -11.36 1.75
C THR A 126 2.32 -11.50 1.87
N TYR A 127 1.66 -10.52 2.51
CA TYR A 127 0.21 -10.54 2.76
C TYR A 127 -0.62 -9.78 1.71
N SER A 128 0.00 -9.15 0.72
CA SER A 128 -0.70 -8.36 -0.29
C SER A 128 -1.37 -9.20 -1.39
N ASN A 129 -1.15 -10.52 -1.45
CA ASN A 129 -1.67 -11.43 -2.50
C ASN A 129 -1.42 -10.88 -3.92
N LEU A 130 -0.28 -10.24 -4.14
CA LEU A 130 0.11 -9.76 -5.46
C LEU A 130 0.50 -10.96 -6.34
N HIS A 131 0.10 -10.93 -7.62
CA HIS A 131 0.43 -11.98 -8.59
C HIS A 131 1.92 -12.00 -8.99
N VAL A 132 2.68 -10.99 -8.57
CA VAL A 132 4.10 -10.82 -8.87
C VAL A 132 4.95 -11.26 -7.68
N SER A 133 5.98 -12.07 -7.93
CA SER A 133 6.95 -12.45 -6.91
C SER A 133 7.99 -11.34 -6.72
N PHE A 134 8.05 -10.79 -5.51
CA PHE A 134 9.05 -9.77 -5.12
C PHE A 134 10.24 -10.37 -4.34
N ALA A 135 10.29 -11.70 -4.21
CA ALA A 135 11.24 -12.38 -3.33
C ALA A 135 12.71 -12.08 -3.67
N SER A 136 13.05 -12.03 -4.96
CA SER A 136 14.41 -11.75 -5.42
C SER A 136 14.84 -10.31 -5.14
N ASP A 137 13.96 -9.34 -5.37
CA ASP A 137 14.25 -7.92 -5.16
C ASP A 137 14.39 -7.62 -3.66
N ILE A 138 13.52 -8.20 -2.83
CA ILE A 138 13.61 -8.13 -1.36
C ILE A 138 14.93 -8.73 -0.87
N ALA A 139 15.32 -9.90 -1.35
CA ALA A 139 16.57 -10.55 -0.94
C ALA A 139 17.78 -9.67 -1.27
N LYS A 140 17.78 -9.04 -2.45
CA LYS A 140 18.82 -8.10 -2.88
C LYS A 140 18.85 -6.85 -2.00
N ILE A 141 17.69 -6.27 -1.65
CA ILE A 141 17.63 -5.12 -0.74
C ILE A 141 18.18 -5.51 0.63
N LYS A 142 17.78 -6.66 1.19
CA LYS A 142 18.32 -7.17 2.46
C LYS A 142 19.83 -7.31 2.45
N GLU A 143 20.39 -7.88 1.38
CA GLU A 143 21.83 -8.03 1.23
C GLU A 143 22.54 -6.67 1.21
N LEU A 144 22.00 -5.70 0.47
CA LEU A 144 22.56 -4.35 0.39
C LEU A 144 22.44 -3.61 1.74
N THR A 145 21.32 -3.74 2.46
CA THR A 145 21.11 -3.17 3.79
C THR A 145 22.14 -3.73 4.79
N GLU A 146 22.39 -5.03 4.78
CA GLU A 146 23.38 -5.65 5.66
C GLU A 146 24.80 -5.22 5.31
N LYS A 147 25.13 -5.05 4.02
CA LYS A 147 26.43 -4.49 3.60
C LYS A 147 26.60 -3.05 4.06
N HIS A 148 25.58 -2.22 3.87
CA HIS A 148 25.57 -0.82 4.30
C HIS A 148 25.74 -0.70 5.82
N LYS A 149 25.03 -1.54 6.58
CA LYS A 149 25.21 -1.65 8.04
C LYS A 149 26.64 -2.03 8.39
N ARG A 150 27.19 -3.09 7.80
CA ARG A 150 28.57 -3.54 8.11
C ARG A 150 29.63 -2.47 7.81
N LEU A 151 29.46 -1.74 6.70
CA LEU A 151 30.36 -0.65 6.33
C LEU A 151 30.34 0.47 7.37
N LEU A 152 29.15 0.94 7.77
CA LEU A 152 29.04 2.04 8.73
C LEU A 152 29.36 1.64 10.18
N TYR A 153 29.36 0.33 10.47
CA TYR A 153 29.76 -0.22 11.76
C TYR A 153 31.22 -0.72 11.80
N SER A 154 31.95 -0.72 10.68
CA SER A 154 33.34 -1.17 10.67
C SER A 154 34.24 -0.23 11.45
N ASP A 155 33.91 1.06 11.42
CA ASP A 155 34.66 2.09 12.12
C ASP A 155 34.05 2.31 13.50
N ARG A 156 34.89 2.22 14.53
CA ARG A 156 34.49 2.54 15.89
C ARG A 156 34.78 4.02 16.12
N MET A 157 33.80 4.72 16.69
CA MET A 157 34.01 6.08 17.14
C MET A 157 34.99 6.05 18.32
N GLU A 158 36.24 6.41 18.07
CA GLU A 158 37.30 6.40 19.09
C GLU A 158 37.39 7.73 19.86
N ASP A 159 37.09 8.88 19.21
CA ASP A 159 37.20 10.23 19.82
C ASP A 159 36.21 11.27 19.25
N GLU A 160 36.08 12.43 19.92
CA GLU A 160 35.34 13.60 19.43
C GLU A 160 35.94 14.13 18.12
N GLY A 161 35.14 14.26 17.06
CA GLY A 161 35.58 14.72 15.74
C GLY A 161 35.95 13.61 14.75
N PHE A 162 35.46 12.39 14.98
CA PHE A 162 35.53 11.26 14.04
C PHE A 162 35.01 11.66 12.65
N SER A 163 35.71 11.28 11.58
CA SER A 163 35.18 11.28 10.22
C SER A 163 35.32 9.88 9.64
N TYR A 164 34.43 9.49 8.74
CA TYR A 164 34.66 8.31 7.94
C TYR A 164 35.87 8.54 7.03
N SER A 165 36.56 7.46 6.66
CA SER A 165 37.62 7.57 5.66
C SER A 165 37.02 7.82 4.27
N GLU A 166 37.78 8.46 3.38
CA GLU A 166 37.36 8.66 1.98
C GLU A 166 36.97 7.34 1.28
N THR A 167 37.54 6.21 1.70
CA THR A 167 37.18 4.90 1.16
C THR A 167 35.78 4.49 1.59
N VAL A 168 35.42 4.71 2.86
CA VAL A 168 34.08 4.41 3.40
C VAL A 168 33.04 5.34 2.78
N GLU A 169 33.34 6.63 2.63
CA GLU A 169 32.44 7.59 1.98
C GLU A 169 32.12 7.19 0.53
N LYS A 170 33.14 6.81 -0.26
CA LYS A 170 32.94 6.35 -1.65
C LYS A 170 32.16 5.04 -1.73
N GLU A 171 32.45 4.08 -0.84
CA GLU A 171 31.71 2.83 -0.78
C GLU A 171 30.26 3.02 -0.33
N GLU A 172 30.01 3.95 0.60
CA GLU A 172 28.69 4.32 1.08
C GLU A 172 27.85 4.92 -0.04
N GLU A 173 28.40 5.86 -0.82
CA GLU A 173 27.72 6.46 -1.97
C GLU A 173 27.36 5.40 -3.04
N LEU A 174 28.28 4.49 -3.33
CA LEU A 174 28.04 3.38 -4.26
C LEU A 174 26.94 2.44 -3.76
N LEU A 175 26.90 2.15 -2.45
CA LEU A 175 25.86 1.32 -1.84
C LEU A 175 24.51 2.04 -1.84
N TYR A 176 24.49 3.32 -1.47
CA TYR A 176 23.30 4.17 -1.52
C TYR A 176 22.66 4.16 -2.91
N ASN A 177 23.45 4.42 -3.96
CA ASN A 177 22.97 4.42 -5.34
C ASN A 177 22.41 3.06 -5.78
N LYS A 178 23.06 1.95 -5.38
CA LYS A 178 22.56 0.59 -5.67
C LYS A 178 21.27 0.27 -4.94
N ILE A 179 21.14 0.72 -3.70
CA ILE A 179 19.92 0.57 -2.89
C ILE A 179 18.80 1.35 -3.55
N ASP A 180 19.03 2.63 -3.85
CA ASP A 180 18.04 3.51 -4.46
C ASP A 180 17.56 3.01 -5.83
N GLN A 181 18.47 2.51 -6.66
CA GLN A 181 18.11 1.88 -7.93
C GLN A 181 17.23 0.64 -7.71
N THR A 182 17.59 -0.21 -6.74
CA THR A 182 16.86 -1.45 -6.48
C THR A 182 15.49 -1.18 -5.86
N THR A 183 15.36 -0.21 -4.96
CA THR A 183 14.08 0.21 -4.38
C THR A 183 13.19 0.90 -5.40
N SER A 184 13.75 1.71 -6.29
CA SER A 184 13.00 2.34 -7.38
C SER A 184 12.46 1.31 -8.38
N LEU A 185 13.24 0.29 -8.71
CA LEU A 185 12.77 -0.84 -9.53
C LEU A 185 11.64 -1.63 -8.83
N LEU A 186 11.70 -1.76 -7.51
CA LEU A 186 10.64 -2.39 -6.72
C LEU A 186 9.34 -1.58 -6.81
N VAL A 187 9.40 -0.25 -6.66
CA VAL A 187 8.25 0.64 -6.83
C VAL A 187 7.67 0.55 -8.24
N PHE A 188 8.52 0.50 -9.26
CA PHE A 188 8.06 0.33 -10.65
C PHE A 188 7.32 -1.00 -10.85
N LYS A 189 7.85 -2.11 -10.34
CA LYS A 189 7.16 -3.41 -10.40
C LYS A 189 5.86 -3.44 -9.60
N LEU A 190 5.79 -2.72 -8.49
CA LEU A 190 4.55 -2.53 -7.72
C LEU A 190 3.53 -1.68 -8.48
N SER A 191 4.02 -0.72 -9.28
CA SER A 191 3.20 0.09 -10.17
C SER A 191 2.53 -0.75 -11.27
N ASP A 192 3.23 -1.76 -11.80
CA ASP A 192 2.71 -2.64 -12.85
C ASP A 192 1.85 -3.82 -12.35
N ALA A 193 1.84 -4.12 -11.05
CA ALA A 193 1.16 -5.29 -10.44
C ALA A 193 -0.31 -5.04 -10.02
#